data_AF-A0ABD1DJ83-F1
#
_entry.id   AF-A0ABD1DJ83-F1
#
_cell.length_a   1.000
_cell.length_b   1.000
_cell.length_c   1.000
_cell.angle_alpha   90.00
_cell.angle_beta   90.00
_cell.angle_gamma   90.00
#
_symmetry.space_group_name_H-M   'P 1'
#
loop_
_entity.id
_entity.type
_entity.pdbx_description
1 polymer ?
#
loop_
_entity_poly.entity_id
_entity_poly.type
_entity_poly.pdbx_seq_one_letter_code
_entity_poly.pdbx_strand_id
1 'polypeptide(L)'
;MWRWGKRALLCVGGLAMGGIIYVLVTFLVNDFRIADGLWKDLIYYPTHSRMAVWLVGAMFGYILHQTKNSKVNHLPKRYYALGWATCFAVLGLIPESLSRPLFGTCVMWIIFACVNGHGGVVNVFLSSQLWQPLARLSYTMYLLHSVLLVPSLASVKTDSYFSVMDLWYRLCGVVGLTTSVSLVWSAVFEVPFGTLEKIAFGRQ
;
A
#
# COMPACT_ATOMS: atom_id res chain seq x y z
N MET A 1 -17.83 -4.57 -14.12
CA MET A 1 -16.80 -4.97 -15.11
C MET A 1 -17.03 -6.34 -15.79
N TRP A 2 -18.01 -7.15 -15.37
CA TRP A 2 -18.26 -8.49 -15.96
C TRP A 2 -18.62 -8.48 -17.47
N ARG A 3 -19.25 -7.41 -17.99
CA ARG A 3 -19.74 -7.36 -19.38
C ARG A 3 -18.72 -6.86 -20.43
N TRP A 4 -17.59 -6.27 -20.04
CA TRP A 4 -16.74 -5.47 -20.96
C TRP A 4 -15.44 -6.15 -21.47
N GLY A 5 -15.26 -7.45 -21.19
CA GLY A 5 -14.20 -8.26 -21.82
C GLY A 5 -12.76 -7.73 -21.65
N LYS A 6 -11.85 -8.25 -22.48
CA LYS A 6 -10.39 -7.93 -22.47
C LYS A 6 -10.07 -6.48 -22.85
N ARG A 7 -11.01 -5.77 -23.50
CA ARG A 7 -10.82 -4.40 -23.99
C ARG A 7 -10.83 -3.36 -22.87
N ALA A 8 -11.65 -3.57 -21.83
CA ALA A 8 -11.62 -2.72 -20.64
C ALA A 8 -10.28 -2.81 -19.89
N LEU A 9 -9.61 -3.97 -19.89
CA LEU A 9 -8.26 -4.08 -19.33
C LEU A 9 -7.24 -3.21 -20.07
N LEU A 10 -7.28 -3.21 -21.40
CA LEU A 10 -6.35 -2.40 -22.19
C LEU A 10 -6.55 -0.90 -21.94
N CYS A 11 -7.79 -0.44 -21.82
CA CYS A 11 -8.08 0.96 -21.47
C CYS A 11 -7.60 1.33 -20.06
N VAL A 12 -7.82 0.45 -19.07
CA VAL A 12 -7.35 0.67 -17.69
C VAL A 12 -5.82 0.65 -17.61
N GLY A 13 -5.16 -0.19 -18.41
CA GLY A 13 -3.70 -0.27 -18.48
C GLY A 13 -3.09 0.95 -19.14
N GLY A 14 -3.71 1.43 -20.22
CA GLY A 14 -3.34 2.69 -20.86
C GLY A 14 -3.44 3.88 -19.91
N LEU A 15 -4.52 3.96 -19.12
CA LEU A 15 -4.71 4.99 -18.09
C LEU A 15 -3.64 4.92 -16.99
N ALA A 16 -3.30 3.71 -16.54
CA ALA A 16 -2.25 3.52 -15.53
C ALA A 16 -0.85 3.91 -16.05
N MET A 17 -0.50 3.47 -17.27
CA MET A 17 0.77 3.84 -17.90
C MET A 17 0.85 5.35 -18.16
N GLY A 18 -0.24 5.98 -18.61
CA GLY A 18 -0.31 7.43 -18.78
C GLY A 18 -0.07 8.18 -17.48
N GLY A 19 -0.61 7.70 -16.35
CA GLY A 19 -0.36 8.27 -15.03
C GLY A 19 1.10 8.15 -14.58
N ILE A 20 1.75 7.00 -14.83
CA ILE A 20 3.17 6.78 -14.51
C ILE A 20 4.07 7.68 -15.37
N ILE A 21 3.80 7.79 -16.66
CA ILE A 21 4.56 8.65 -17.59
C ILE A 21 4.42 10.11 -17.19
N TYR A 22 3.21 10.57 -16.86
CA TYR A 22 2.99 11.95 -16.42
C TYR A 22 3.83 12.29 -15.18
N VAL A 23 3.84 11.43 -14.16
CA VAL A 23 4.64 11.63 -12.95
C VAL A 23 6.14 11.69 -13.26
N LEU A 24 6.65 10.82 -14.13
CA LEU A 24 8.06 10.84 -14.54
C LEU A 24 8.41 12.11 -15.32
N VAL A 25 7.52 12.60 -16.19
CA VAL A 25 7.71 13.86 -16.92
C VAL A 25 7.71 15.05 -15.97
N THR A 26 6.78 15.11 -15.01
CA THR A 26 6.77 16.18 -13.99
C THR A 26 8.07 16.19 -13.18
N PHE A 27 8.63 15.01 -12.87
CA PHE A 27 9.89 14.87 -12.14
C PHE A 27 11.11 15.31 -12.96
N LEU A 28 11.15 14.96 -14.25
CA LEU A 28 12.23 15.34 -15.18
C LEU A 28 12.23 16.82 -15.55
N VAL A 29 11.04 17.45 -15.63
CA VAL A 29 10.91 18.86 -16.02
C VAL A 29 11.15 19.82 -14.85
N ASN A 30 10.80 19.44 -13.62
CA ASN A 30 10.79 20.39 -12.49
C ASN A 30 12.04 20.34 -11.59
N ASP A 31 13.10 19.60 -11.96
CA ASP A 31 14.41 19.51 -11.27
C ASP A 31 14.38 19.84 -9.77
N PHE A 32 13.72 18.93 -9.08
CA PHE A 32 12.73 19.31 -8.11
C PHE A 32 13.51 19.20 -6.78
N ARG A 33 13.93 20.34 -6.22
CA ARG A 33 14.74 20.36 -4.99
C ARG A 33 13.84 20.11 -3.79
N ILE A 34 14.26 19.21 -2.89
CA ILE A 34 13.53 18.80 -1.66
C ILE A 34 13.14 20.00 -0.75
N ALA A 35 13.74 21.17 -0.99
CA ALA A 35 13.48 22.42 -0.27
C ALA A 35 12.17 23.13 -0.64
N ASP A 36 11.60 22.88 -1.82
CA ASP A 36 10.43 23.62 -2.29
C ASP A 36 9.15 22.89 -1.85
N GLY A 37 8.33 23.55 -1.03
CA GLY A 37 7.03 23.02 -0.55
C GLY A 37 6.09 22.57 -1.67
N LEU A 38 6.33 23.04 -2.90
CA LEU A 38 5.68 22.65 -4.15
C LEU A 38 5.66 21.14 -4.39
N TRP A 39 6.67 20.40 -3.94
CA TRP A 39 6.73 18.93 -4.02
C TRP A 39 5.57 18.22 -3.33
N LYS A 40 5.15 18.71 -2.16
CA LYS A 40 4.08 18.09 -1.39
C LYS A 40 2.75 18.25 -2.13
N ASP A 41 2.53 19.40 -2.74
CA ASP A 41 1.27 19.71 -3.41
C ASP A 41 1.15 19.09 -4.82
N LEU A 42 2.25 18.98 -5.57
CA LEU A 42 2.23 18.42 -6.93
C LEU A 42 2.45 16.90 -7.01
N ILE A 43 3.10 16.27 -6.01
CA ILE A 43 3.43 14.84 -6.06
C ILE A 43 2.82 14.04 -4.91
N TYR A 44 2.73 14.61 -3.70
CA TYR A 44 2.31 13.85 -2.52
C TYR A 44 0.78 13.83 -2.32
N TYR A 45 0.10 14.97 -2.48
CA TYR A 45 -1.36 15.06 -2.35
C TYR A 45 -2.20 14.61 -3.57
N PRO A 46 -1.76 14.76 -4.84
CA PRO A 46 -2.64 14.50 -5.97
C PRO A 46 -3.00 13.02 -6.08
N THR A 47 -4.30 12.75 -6.19
CA THR A 47 -4.90 11.43 -6.32
C THR A 47 -4.44 10.68 -7.58
N HIS A 48 -4.07 11.40 -8.64
CA HIS A 48 -3.62 10.81 -9.91
C HIS A 48 -2.36 9.95 -9.76
N SER A 49 -1.42 10.33 -8.89
CA SER A 49 -0.21 9.56 -8.60
C SER A 49 -0.50 8.23 -7.90
N ARG A 50 -1.65 8.13 -7.20
CA ARG A 50 -2.09 6.94 -6.46
C ARG A 50 -3.03 6.06 -7.29
N MET A 51 -3.80 6.67 -8.19
CA MET A 51 -4.77 6.00 -9.05
C MET A 51 -4.13 4.96 -9.96
N ALA A 52 -2.94 5.24 -10.52
CA ALA A 52 -2.25 4.30 -11.42
C ALA A 52 -1.93 2.97 -10.73
N VAL A 53 -1.37 2.99 -9.51
CA VAL A 53 -1.03 1.78 -8.74
C VAL A 53 -2.30 0.99 -8.38
N TRP A 54 -3.37 1.70 -8.00
CA TRP A 54 -4.65 1.09 -7.68
C TRP A 54 -5.27 0.37 -8.89
N LEU A 55 -5.24 1.00 -10.07
CA LEU A 55 -5.76 0.42 -11.32
C LEU A 55 -4.96 -0.82 -11.75
N VAL A 56 -3.63 -0.80 -11.62
CA VAL A 56 -2.77 -1.96 -11.92
C VAL A 56 -3.09 -3.12 -10.98
N GLY A 57 -3.24 -2.86 -9.68
CA GLY A 57 -3.61 -3.88 -8.70
C GLY A 57 -5.00 -4.48 -8.96
N ALA A 58 -6.01 -3.64 -9.23
CA ALA A 58 -7.36 -4.08 -9.55
C ALA A 58 -7.40 -4.92 -10.84
N MET A 59 -6.65 -4.50 -11.87
CA MET A 59 -6.51 -5.25 -13.11
C MET A 59 -5.89 -6.62 -12.86
N PHE A 60 -4.79 -6.68 -12.12
CA PHE A 60 -4.11 -7.92 -11.81
C PHE A 60 -5.00 -8.87 -11.01
N GLY A 61 -5.71 -8.37 -10.00
CA GLY A 61 -6.69 -9.16 -9.24
C GLY A 61 -7.79 -9.74 -10.12
N TYR A 62 -8.27 -8.98 -11.11
CA TYR A 62 -9.24 -9.47 -12.08
C TYR A 62 -8.66 -10.57 -13.00
N ILE A 63 -7.42 -10.40 -13.48
CA ILE A 63 -6.71 -11.43 -14.25
C ILE A 63 -6.61 -12.71 -13.43
N LEU A 64 -6.16 -12.59 -12.17
CA LEU A 64 -6.00 -13.71 -11.24
C LEU A 64 -7.32 -14.46 -10.98
N HIS A 65 -8.42 -13.71 -10.83
CA HIS A 65 -9.76 -14.31 -10.68
C HIS A 65 -10.17 -15.10 -11.92
N GLN A 66 -9.84 -14.63 -13.13
CA GLN A 66 -10.11 -15.36 -14.37
C GLN A 66 -9.18 -16.56 -14.58
N THR A 67 -7.91 -16.48 -14.16
CA THR A 67 -6.96 -17.60 -14.27
C THR A 67 -7.14 -18.67 -13.20
N LYS A 68 -7.95 -18.44 -12.15
CA LYS A 68 -8.28 -19.44 -11.12
C LYS A 68 -8.78 -20.80 -11.68
N ASN A 69 -9.40 -20.79 -12.87
CA ASN A 69 -9.91 -21.99 -13.55
C ASN A 69 -9.10 -22.41 -14.79
N SER A 70 -7.98 -21.75 -15.10
CA SER A 70 -7.23 -21.98 -16.35
C SER A 70 -5.85 -22.58 -16.10
N LYS A 71 -5.39 -23.44 -17.02
CA LYS A 71 -4.14 -24.26 -16.95
C LYS A 71 -2.83 -23.44 -17.05
N VAL A 72 -2.76 -22.24 -16.48
CA VAL A 72 -1.50 -21.45 -16.40
C VAL A 72 -0.56 -22.00 -15.29
N ASN A 73 -0.95 -23.10 -14.64
CA ASN A 73 -0.26 -23.73 -13.51
C ASN A 73 1.04 -24.49 -13.85
N HIS A 74 1.61 -24.34 -15.05
CA HIS A 74 2.83 -25.05 -15.46
C HIS A 74 3.94 -24.13 -15.98
N LEU A 75 4.08 -22.95 -15.38
CA LEU A 75 5.30 -22.15 -15.56
C LEU A 75 6.49 -22.87 -14.90
N PRO A 76 7.64 -23.01 -15.59
CA PRO A 76 8.79 -23.68 -15.00
C PRO A 76 9.37 -22.87 -13.84
N LYS A 77 9.88 -23.59 -12.83
CA LYS A 77 10.39 -23.05 -11.55
C LYS A 77 11.38 -21.88 -11.70
N ARG A 78 12.13 -21.83 -12.80
CA ARG A 78 13.07 -20.74 -13.14
C ARG A 78 12.42 -19.36 -13.22
N TYR A 79 11.19 -19.23 -13.73
CA TYR A 79 10.53 -17.92 -13.83
C TYR A 79 10.14 -17.38 -12.45
N TYR A 80 9.74 -18.27 -11.53
CA TYR A 80 9.48 -17.87 -10.15
C TYR A 80 10.75 -17.38 -9.45
N ALA A 81 11.88 -18.08 -9.63
CA ALA A 81 13.17 -17.66 -9.09
C ALA A 81 13.64 -16.31 -9.66
N LEU A 82 13.49 -16.10 -10.97
CA LEU A 82 13.77 -14.80 -11.61
C LEU A 82 12.89 -13.69 -11.04
N GLY A 83 11.62 -13.97 -10.78
CA GLY A 83 10.71 -13.03 -10.15
C GLY A 83 11.07 -12.65 -8.71
N TRP A 84 11.55 -13.62 -7.93
CA TRP A 84 12.10 -13.35 -6.60
C TRP A 84 13.39 -12.51 -6.68
N ALA A 85 14.32 -12.89 -7.57
CA ALA A 85 15.55 -12.15 -7.77
C ALA A 85 15.30 -10.71 -8.23
N THR A 86 14.34 -10.50 -9.14
CA THR A 86 13.92 -9.16 -9.56
C THR A 86 13.29 -8.37 -8.42
N CYS A 87 12.46 -8.97 -7.56
CA CYS A 87 11.94 -8.29 -6.37
C CYS A 87 13.06 -7.84 -5.41
N PHE A 88 14.03 -8.72 -5.12
CA PHE A 88 15.16 -8.37 -4.25
C PHE A 88 16.07 -7.31 -4.89
N ALA A 89 16.31 -7.39 -6.20
CA ALA A 89 17.06 -6.37 -6.92
C ALA A 89 16.34 -5.02 -6.88
N VAL A 90 15.02 -5.01 -7.10
CA VAL A 90 14.19 -3.80 -7.06
C VAL A 90 14.15 -3.18 -5.66
N LEU A 91 14.12 -3.99 -4.60
CA LEU A 91 14.22 -3.52 -3.22
C LEU A 91 15.63 -3.00 -2.85
N GLY A 92 16.68 -3.52 -3.50
CA GLY A 92 18.06 -3.08 -3.28
C GLY A 92 18.45 -1.83 -4.07
N LEU A 93 17.82 -1.58 -5.22
CA LEU A 93 18.22 -0.53 -6.16
C LEU A 93 17.36 0.75 -6.10
N ILE A 94 16.52 0.90 -5.08
CA ILE A 94 15.38 1.84 -5.06
C ILE A 94 15.81 3.27 -5.44
N PRO A 95 15.45 3.78 -6.63
CA PRO A 95 15.44 5.21 -6.87
C PRO A 95 14.20 5.81 -6.18
N GLU A 96 14.40 6.87 -5.39
CA GLU A 96 13.37 7.55 -4.59
C GLU A 96 12.05 7.78 -5.36
N SER A 97 12.15 8.10 -6.65
CA SER A 97 11.03 8.43 -7.53
C SER A 97 10.15 7.23 -7.94
N LEU A 98 10.70 6.01 -8.02
CA LEU A 98 9.97 4.81 -8.44
C LEU A 98 9.68 3.82 -7.31
N SER A 99 10.14 4.13 -6.09
CA SER A 99 9.92 3.30 -4.89
C SER A 99 8.47 2.82 -4.74
N ARG A 100 7.48 3.70 -4.96
CA ARG A 100 6.04 3.41 -4.80
C ARG A 100 5.48 2.41 -5.83
N PRO A 101 5.59 2.63 -7.16
CA PRO A 101 5.09 1.66 -8.15
C PRO A 101 5.91 0.36 -8.16
N LEU A 102 7.21 0.43 -7.86
CA LEU A 102 8.07 -0.74 -7.78
C LEU A 102 7.68 -1.64 -6.61
N PHE A 103 7.47 -1.06 -5.43
CA PHE A 103 6.96 -1.82 -4.28
C PHE A 103 5.61 -2.48 -4.58
N GLY A 104 4.69 -1.77 -5.23
CA GLY A 104 3.41 -2.34 -5.66
C GLY A 104 3.56 -3.52 -6.63
N THR A 105 4.51 -3.43 -7.56
CA THR A 105 4.84 -4.52 -8.50
C THR A 105 5.47 -5.72 -7.79
N CYS A 106 6.34 -5.49 -6.80
CA CYS A 106 6.89 -6.55 -5.97
C CYS A 106 5.79 -7.28 -5.18
N VAL A 107 4.89 -6.54 -4.53
CA VAL A 107 3.75 -7.14 -3.80
C VAL A 107 2.84 -7.93 -4.74
N MET A 108 2.57 -7.40 -5.93
CA MET A 108 1.80 -8.09 -6.98
C MET A 108 2.45 -9.43 -7.37
N TRP A 109 3.77 -9.47 -7.51
CA TRP A 109 4.50 -10.72 -7.79
C TRP A 109 4.44 -11.72 -6.64
N ILE A 110 4.56 -11.26 -5.39
CA ILE A 110 4.44 -12.12 -4.20
C ILE A 110 3.06 -12.78 -4.16
N ILE A 111 1.98 -12.01 -4.38
CA ILE A 111 0.61 -12.54 -4.42
C ILE A 111 0.47 -13.59 -5.54
N PHE A 112 1.03 -13.33 -6.72
CA PHE A 112 1.04 -14.30 -7.82
C PHE A 112 1.73 -15.61 -7.43
N ALA A 113 2.90 -15.53 -6.80
CA ALA A 113 3.67 -16.69 -6.38
C ALA A 113 2.93 -17.50 -5.30
N CYS A 114 2.26 -16.83 -4.35
CA CYS A 114 1.45 -17.48 -3.33
C CYS A 114 0.26 -18.24 -3.92
N VAL A 115 -0.46 -17.65 -4.88
CA VAL A 115 -1.65 -18.28 -5.49
C VAL A 115 -1.30 -19.49 -6.36
N ASN A 116 -0.13 -19.48 -7.00
CA ASN A 116 0.37 -20.61 -7.80
C ASN A 116 1.06 -21.70 -6.96
N GLY A 117 1.05 -21.62 -5.63
CA GLY A 117 1.64 -22.62 -4.74
C GLY A 117 3.17 -22.59 -4.65
N HIS A 118 3.83 -21.58 -5.25
CA HIS A 118 5.28 -21.40 -5.21
C HIS A 118 5.75 -20.35 -4.18
N GLY A 119 4.86 -19.95 -3.25
CA GLY A 119 5.16 -18.95 -2.22
C GLY A 119 5.98 -19.46 -1.02
N GLY A 120 6.14 -20.78 -0.85
CA GLY A 120 6.98 -21.38 0.20
C GLY A 120 6.75 -20.77 1.60
N VAL A 121 7.84 -20.32 2.25
CA VAL A 121 7.83 -19.69 3.58
C VAL A 121 6.96 -18.42 3.62
N VAL A 122 6.96 -17.64 2.53
CA VAL A 122 6.21 -16.38 2.45
C VAL A 122 4.71 -16.66 2.47
N ASN A 123 4.24 -17.74 1.85
CA ASN A 123 2.84 -18.14 1.95
C ASN A 123 2.44 -18.54 3.39
N VAL A 124 3.31 -19.25 4.12
CA VAL A 124 3.06 -19.62 5.52
C VAL A 124 3.01 -18.36 6.40
N PHE A 125 3.90 -17.42 6.16
CA PHE A 125 3.95 -16.16 6.91
C PHE A 125 2.70 -15.30 6.66
N LEU A 126 2.33 -15.06 5.39
CA LEU A 126 1.19 -14.20 5.03
C LEU A 126 -0.16 -14.84 5.33
N SER A 127 -0.27 -16.17 5.29
CA SER A 127 -1.53 -16.86 5.63
C SER A 127 -1.79 -16.95 7.14
N SER A 128 -0.82 -16.55 7.97
CA SER A 128 -1.01 -16.56 9.41
C SER A 128 -2.15 -15.63 9.84
N GLN A 129 -3.03 -16.13 10.71
CA GLN A 129 -4.19 -15.38 11.20
C GLN A 129 -3.81 -14.11 11.99
N LEU A 130 -2.53 -13.98 12.38
CA LEU A 130 -1.98 -12.82 13.06
C LEU A 130 -2.04 -11.53 12.21
N TRP A 131 -1.98 -11.64 10.88
CA TRP A 131 -2.03 -10.48 9.98
C TRP A 131 -3.40 -9.83 9.90
N GLN A 132 -4.48 -10.57 10.16
CA GLN A 132 -5.84 -10.04 10.09
C GLN A 132 -6.12 -8.94 11.11
N PRO A 133 -5.85 -9.12 12.43
CA PRO A 133 -6.01 -8.04 13.40
C PRO A 133 -4.99 -6.93 13.20
N LEU A 134 -3.74 -7.26 12.82
CA LEU A 134 -2.69 -6.27 12.65
C LEU A 134 -2.95 -5.30 11.48
N ALA A 135 -3.51 -5.81 10.37
CA ALA A 135 -3.91 -5.00 9.23
C ALA A 135 -5.05 -4.03 9.59
N ARG A 136 -6.02 -4.46 10.40
CA ARG A 136 -7.12 -3.60 10.88
C ARG A 136 -6.61 -2.49 11.82
N LEU A 137 -5.72 -2.84 12.75
CA LEU A 137 -5.08 -1.85 13.62
C LEU A 137 -4.26 -0.82 12.84
N SER A 138 -3.52 -1.26 11.83
CA SER A 138 -2.74 -0.37 10.97
C SER A 138 -3.63 0.59 10.17
N TYR A 139 -4.81 0.13 9.75
CA TYR A 139 -5.80 0.96 9.06
C TYR A 139 -6.42 2.03 9.98
N THR A 140 -6.88 1.64 11.17
CA THR A 140 -7.42 2.59 12.15
C THR A 140 -6.35 3.59 12.61
N MET A 141 -5.12 3.12 12.79
CA MET A 141 -3.96 3.97 13.06
C MET A 141 -3.70 4.97 11.95
N TYR A 142 -3.74 4.56 10.67
CA TYR A 142 -3.55 5.47 9.56
C TYR A 142 -4.60 6.60 9.53
N LEU A 143 -5.88 6.28 9.75
CA LEU A 143 -6.96 7.28 9.75
C LEU A 143 -6.82 8.26 10.92
N LEU A 144 -6.53 7.76 12.12
CA LEU A 144 -6.45 8.58 13.33
C LEU A 144 -5.13 9.34 13.44
N HIS A 145 -4.07 8.86 12.80
CA HIS A 145 -2.76 9.51 12.79
C HIS A 145 -2.86 10.94 12.27
N SER A 146 -3.51 11.17 11.12
CA SER A 146 -3.68 12.53 10.57
C SER A 146 -4.51 13.43 11.49
N VAL A 147 -5.53 12.90 12.15
CA VAL A 147 -6.40 13.65 13.07
C VAL A 147 -5.63 14.08 14.33
N LEU A 148 -4.74 13.24 14.85
CA LEU A 148 -3.96 13.51 16.06
C LEU A 148 -2.71 14.35 15.79
N LEU A 149 -2.13 14.26 14.58
CA LEU A 149 -0.91 14.98 14.20
C LEU A 149 -1.14 16.49 14.06
N VAL A 150 -2.24 16.91 13.41
CA VAL A 150 -2.50 18.34 13.11
C VAL A 150 -2.60 19.21 14.38
N PRO A 151 -3.36 18.83 15.44
CA PRO A 151 -3.41 19.59 16.69
C PRO A 151 -2.10 19.57 17.47
N SER A 152 -1.35 18.45 17.40
CA SER A 152 -0.06 18.30 18.06
C SER A 152 0.99 19.24 17.47
N LEU A 153 0.95 19.47 16.15
CA LEU A 153 1.81 20.45 15.47
C LEU A 153 1.37 21.90 15.74
N ALA A 154 0.06 22.17 15.75
CA ALA A 154 -0.48 23.51 16.04
C ALA A 154 -0.16 24.00 17.47
N SER A 155 0.10 23.06 18.40
CA SER A 155 0.47 23.35 19.79
C SER A 155 1.95 23.72 19.95
N VAL A 156 2.81 23.43 18.97
CA VAL A 156 4.23 23.82 18.98
C VAL A 156 4.35 25.25 18.46
N LYS A 157 4.38 26.23 19.37
CA LYS A 157 4.45 27.66 19.04
C LYS A 157 5.85 28.30 19.24
N THR A 158 6.89 27.51 19.47
CA THR A 158 8.25 28.01 19.76
C THR A 158 9.32 27.21 19.03
N ASP A 159 10.27 27.93 18.43
CA ASP A 159 11.44 27.37 17.75
C ASP A 159 12.24 26.48 18.72
N SER A 160 12.00 25.18 18.64
CA SER A 160 12.69 24.19 19.45
C SER A 160 14.04 23.90 18.81
N TYR A 161 15.13 24.05 19.57
CA TYR A 161 16.46 23.66 19.12
C TYR A 161 16.45 22.19 18.66
N PHE A 162 16.94 21.95 17.44
CA PHE A 162 16.89 20.65 16.79
C PHE A 162 17.82 19.66 17.53
N SER A 163 17.25 18.83 18.41
CA SER A 163 17.96 17.74 19.08
C SER A 163 17.40 16.41 18.62
N VAL A 164 18.30 15.50 18.22
CA VAL A 164 17.94 14.13 17.80
C VAL A 164 17.13 13.43 18.90
N MET A 165 17.43 13.71 20.16
CA MET A 165 16.75 13.09 21.27
C MET A 165 15.32 13.62 21.46
N ASP A 166 15.10 14.92 21.28
CA ASP A 166 13.75 15.51 21.30
C ASP A 166 12.88 14.99 20.14
N LEU A 167 13.49 14.79 18.96
CA LEU A 167 12.82 14.17 17.81
C LEU A 167 12.38 12.73 18.11
N TRP A 168 13.26 11.91 18.72
CA TRP A 168 12.93 10.55 19.12
C TRP A 168 11.79 10.51 20.15
N TYR A 169 11.83 11.36 21.17
CA TYR A 169 10.75 11.44 22.17
C TYR A 169 9.42 11.86 21.56
N ARG A 170 9.41 12.86 20.66
CA ARG A 170 8.19 13.29 19.96
C ARG A 170 7.64 12.21 19.04
N LEU A 171 8.51 11.51 18.30
CA LEU A 171 8.11 10.44 17.40
C LEU A 171 7.53 9.26 18.18
N CYS A 172 8.22 8.79 19.22
CA CYS A 172 7.71 7.73 20.10
C CYS A 172 6.41 8.15 20.79
N GLY A 173 6.29 9.41 21.22
CA GLY A 173 5.08 9.95 21.83
C GLY A 173 3.89 9.95 20.87
N VAL A 174 4.05 10.48 19.65
CA VAL A 174 2.99 10.51 18.64
C VAL A 174 2.61 9.10 18.20
N VAL A 175 3.59 8.22 17.97
CA VAL A 175 3.33 6.80 17.61
C VAL A 175 2.62 6.06 18.75
N GLY A 176 3.06 6.24 20.00
CA GLY A 176 2.44 5.61 21.17
C GLY A 176 1.00 6.09 21.41
N LEU A 177 0.77 7.40 21.33
CA LEU A 177 -0.57 7.99 21.47
C LEU A 177 -1.49 7.54 20.34
N THR A 178 -1.04 7.60 19.09
CA THR A 178 -1.85 7.16 17.94
C THR A 178 -2.18 5.68 18.01
N THR A 179 -1.23 4.83 18.41
CA THR A 179 -1.47 3.39 18.60
C THR A 179 -2.50 3.14 19.71
N SER A 180 -2.38 3.83 20.84
CA SER A 180 -3.29 3.66 21.99
C SER A 180 -4.72 4.08 21.65
N VAL A 181 -4.89 5.25 21.02
CA VAL A 181 -6.21 5.74 20.60
C VAL A 181 -6.81 4.82 19.52
N SER A 182 -6.00 4.30 18.61
CA SER A 182 -6.47 3.39 17.55
C SER A 182 -6.91 2.04 18.10
N LEU A 183 -6.23 1.52 19.13
CA LEU A 183 -6.65 0.32 19.83
C LEU A 183 -8.01 0.51 20.51
N VAL A 184 -8.21 1.62 21.21
CA VAL A 184 -9.51 1.94 21.85
C VAL A 184 -10.59 2.11 20.79
N TRP A 185 -10.30 2.82 19.69
CA TRP A 185 -11.26 3.02 18.61
C TRP A 185 -11.65 1.71 17.90
N SER A 186 -10.67 0.87 17.58
CA SER A 186 -10.89 -0.46 17.00
C SER A 186 -11.72 -1.34 17.95
N ALA A 187 -11.45 -1.32 19.26
CA ALA A 187 -12.23 -2.07 20.25
C ALA A 187 -13.69 -1.56 20.37
N VAL A 188 -13.91 -0.25 20.38
CA VAL A 188 -15.24 0.37 20.56
C VAL A 188 -16.11 0.23 19.32
N PHE A 189 -15.55 0.30 18.12
CA PHE A 189 -16.35 0.28 16.89
C PHE A 189 -16.25 -1.06 16.16
N GLU A 190 -15.06 -1.61 15.91
CA GLU A 190 -14.93 -2.79 15.05
C GLU A 190 -15.46 -4.08 15.71
N VAL A 191 -15.35 -4.23 17.03
CA VAL A 191 -15.86 -5.40 17.76
C VAL A 191 -17.39 -5.48 17.76
N PRO A 192 -18.15 -4.42 18.12
CA PRO A 192 -19.60 -4.47 18.05
C PRO A 192 -20.11 -4.51 16.61
N PHE A 193 -19.53 -3.77 15.67
CA PHE A 193 -19.95 -3.85 14.26
C PHE A 193 -19.67 -5.22 13.65
N GLY A 194 -18.53 -5.85 13.97
CA GLY A 194 -18.25 -7.22 13.54
C GLY A 194 -19.21 -8.26 14.13
N THR A 195 -19.74 -8.01 15.32
CA THR A 195 -20.74 -8.88 15.95
C THR A 195 -22.13 -8.65 15.34
N LEU A 196 -22.50 -7.39 15.09
CA LEU A 196 -23.74 -7.02 14.40
C LEU A 196 -23.80 -7.58 12.98
N GLU A 197 -22.69 -7.57 12.23
CA GLU A 197 -22.62 -8.15 10.89
C GLU A 197 -22.88 -9.66 10.92
N LYS A 198 -22.26 -10.39 11.87
CA LYS A 198 -22.48 -11.83 12.02
C LYS A 198 -23.93 -12.17 12.37
N ILE A 199 -24.57 -11.34 13.21
CA ILE A 199 -25.97 -11.50 13.59
C ILE A 199 -26.90 -11.15 12.41
N ALA A 200 -26.63 -10.06 11.70
CA ALA A 200 -27.47 -9.59 10.59
C ALA A 200 -27.40 -10.50 9.36
N PHE A 201 -26.23 -11.08 9.06
CA PHE A 201 -26.03 -11.95 7.89
C PHE A 201 -26.05 -13.46 8.21
N GLY A 202 -26.30 -13.85 9.46
CA GLY A 202 -26.58 -15.24 9.85
C GLY A 202 -25.50 -16.24 9.43
N ARG A 203 -24.24 -15.82 9.32
CA ARG A 203 -23.11 -16.70 8.97
C ARG A 203 -22.29 -16.96 10.23
N GLN A 204 -22.49 -18.16 10.77
CA GLN A 204 -21.59 -18.78 11.75
C GLN A 204 -20.19 -18.97 11.16
#